data_AF-A0A137P3G3-F1
#
_entry.id   AF-A0A137P3G3-F1
#
_cell.length_a   1.000
_cell.length_b   1.000
_cell.length_c   1.000
_cell.angle_alpha   90.00
_cell.angle_beta   90.00
_cell.angle_gamma   90.00
#
_symmetry.space_group_name_H-M   'P 1'
#
loop_
_entity.id
_entity.type
_entity.pdbx_description
1 polymer ?
#
loop_
_entity_poly.entity_id
_entity_poly.type
_entity_poly.pdbx_seq_one_letter_code
_entity_poly.pdbx_strand_id
1 'polypeptide(L)'
;MSMKELAELAGTTSITISNRLKQINIAGEGVDYVKKGTHYGQTKFTDEFLINLVNENPNMSMRKLAKHANTSYKTISKRLKEINSGEQRVNYIAKDFKNVTKKFTDEYLINLIKENPEINTYELSKLVNVAQRTIYLRLKEINSTRPSEDKIVLKKNTTRTQRKTRKSITDDYLIKIINENPELDAYKLAKIADVSPSSIYKMLYKINTGGQRVDYIKKGRRNGVKKFSDELLINLVNENPDLNMAELAKITNTTVVTIKSRLNQINIDGKGVNYVKKDFKHLGKKFTDEFLINLVNENPELSTSELAKLSGTSQSTISRRLKEIRCNTDQSLNYITKKFNNRKKFTDEFLINLVNENPDLNMAELAKLANSSPSTISRRLDEINSNGERVKYSYKI
;
A
#
# COMPACT_ATOMS: atom_id res chain seq x y z
N MET A 1 7.23 -11.35 38.90
CA MET A 1 7.65 -10.06 38.32
C MET A 1 7.28 -10.04 36.85
N SER A 2 6.62 -8.98 36.36
CA SER A 2 6.28 -8.84 34.94
C SER A 2 7.50 -8.44 34.10
N MET A 3 7.49 -8.71 32.79
CA MET A 3 8.59 -8.29 31.89
C MET A 3 8.78 -6.78 31.83
N LYS A 4 7.75 -6.02 32.19
CA LYS A 4 7.80 -4.57 32.23
C LYS A 4 8.50 -4.09 33.50
N GLU A 5 8.17 -4.67 34.66
CA GLU A 5 8.86 -4.41 35.93
C GLU A 5 10.36 -4.76 35.84
N LEU A 6 10.70 -5.90 35.25
CA LEU A 6 12.10 -6.30 35.04
C LEU A 6 12.86 -5.33 34.12
N ALA A 7 12.18 -4.81 33.09
CA ALA A 7 12.76 -3.85 32.16
C ALA A 7 13.00 -2.49 32.83
N GLU A 8 12.04 -2.03 33.65
CA GLU A 8 12.15 -0.79 34.42
C GLU A 8 13.27 -0.87 35.47
N LEU A 9 13.34 -1.98 36.23
CA LEU A 9 14.43 -2.24 37.19
C LEU A 9 15.81 -2.28 36.54
N ALA A 10 15.90 -2.85 35.34
CA ALA A 10 17.16 -2.98 34.61
C ALA A 10 17.50 -1.77 33.72
N GLY A 11 16.68 -0.71 33.73
CA GLY A 11 16.89 0.49 32.92
C GLY A 11 16.93 0.21 31.41
N THR A 12 16.22 -0.81 30.93
CA THR A 12 16.25 -1.23 29.52
C THR A 12 14.86 -1.60 29.01
N THR A 13 14.77 -2.12 27.78
CA THR A 13 13.49 -2.51 27.20
C THR A 13 13.14 -3.96 27.52
N SER A 14 11.84 -4.26 27.57
CA SER A 14 11.34 -5.64 27.76
C SER A 14 11.81 -6.59 26.65
N ILE A 15 12.09 -6.08 25.45
CA ILE A 15 12.66 -6.86 24.34
C ILE A 15 14.10 -7.27 24.66
N THR A 16 14.92 -6.34 25.16
CA THR A 16 16.31 -6.60 25.56
C THR A 16 16.39 -7.66 26.66
N ILE A 17 15.54 -7.54 27.68
CA ILE A 17 15.42 -8.54 28.76
C ILE A 17 14.98 -9.90 28.20
N SER A 18 14.03 -9.91 27.26
CA SER A 18 13.52 -11.17 26.69
C SER A 18 14.61 -11.92 25.93
N ASN A 19 15.44 -11.19 25.19
CA ASN A 19 16.51 -11.77 24.41
C ASN A 19 17.64 -12.28 25.30
N ARG A 20 17.99 -11.55 26.38
CA ARG A 20 18.95 -12.02 27.39
C ARG A 20 18.47 -13.28 28.11
N LEU A 21 17.21 -13.34 28.53
CA LEU A 21 16.65 -14.55 29.16
C LEU A 21 16.64 -15.76 28.22
N LYS A 22 16.41 -15.55 26.91
CA LYS A 22 16.55 -16.63 25.92
C LYS A 22 17.99 -17.10 25.77
N GLN A 23 18.96 -16.18 25.80
CA GLN A 23 20.38 -16.54 25.72
C GLN A 23 20.83 -17.32 26.96
N ILE A 24 20.36 -16.94 28.14
CA ILE A 24 20.65 -17.63 29.40
C ILE A 24 20.06 -19.05 29.40
N ASN A 25 18.80 -19.21 28.95
CA ASN A 25 18.18 -20.53 28.87
C ASN A 25 18.79 -21.45 27.78
N ILE A 26 19.48 -20.89 26.78
CA ILE A 26 20.26 -21.66 25.80
C ILE A 26 21.60 -22.12 26.39
N ALA A 27 22.15 -21.38 27.37
CA ALA A 27 23.41 -21.69 28.04
C ALA A 27 23.29 -22.75 29.15
N GLY A 28 22.11 -23.36 29.34
CA GLY A 28 21.89 -24.47 30.28
C GLY A 28 21.69 -24.05 31.74
N GLU A 29 21.83 -22.77 32.07
CA GLU A 29 21.43 -22.21 33.35
C GLU A 29 19.92 -21.98 33.32
N GLY A 30 19.16 -23.00 33.72
CA GLY A 30 17.70 -22.97 33.69
C GLY A 30 17.12 -21.87 34.58
N VAL A 31 16.76 -20.73 33.98
CA VAL A 31 15.95 -19.72 34.65
C VAL A 31 14.50 -20.04 34.36
N ASP A 32 13.79 -20.50 35.40
CA ASP A 32 12.40 -20.92 35.32
C ASP A 32 11.48 -19.68 35.24
N TYR A 33 11.48 -19.06 34.07
CA TYR A 33 10.58 -17.96 33.77
C TYR A 33 9.21 -18.51 33.40
N VAL A 34 8.30 -18.53 34.38
CA VAL A 34 6.87 -18.72 34.11
C VAL A 34 6.39 -17.53 33.29
N LYS A 35 6.29 -17.74 31.98
CA LYS A 35 5.62 -16.82 31.07
C LYS A 35 4.18 -16.69 31.52
N LYS A 36 3.88 -15.67 32.33
CA LYS A 36 2.51 -15.21 32.57
C LYS A 36 1.96 -14.92 31.19
N GLY A 37 1.17 -15.86 30.67
CA GLY A 37 0.51 -15.73 29.39
C GLY A 37 -0.17 -14.38 29.41
N THR A 38 0.08 -13.58 28.38
CA THR A 38 -0.77 -12.44 28.07
C THR A 38 -2.20 -12.94 28.22
N HIS A 39 -2.96 -12.40 29.18
CA HIS A 39 -4.41 -12.55 29.20
C HIS A 39 -4.92 -11.91 27.90
N TYR A 40 -4.86 -12.67 26.81
CA TYR A 40 -5.72 -12.46 25.65
C TYR A 40 -7.11 -12.60 26.22
N GLY A 41 -7.82 -11.47 26.22
CA GLY A 41 -8.95 -11.21 27.09
C GLY A 41 -9.94 -12.37 27.17
N GLN A 42 -10.53 -12.50 28.35
CA GLN A 42 -11.85 -13.10 28.51
C GLN A 42 -12.68 -12.71 27.28
N THR A 43 -13.07 -13.71 26.49
CA THR A 43 -13.98 -13.49 25.37
C THR A 43 -15.24 -12.85 25.94
N LYS A 44 -15.62 -11.66 25.46
CA LYS A 44 -16.82 -10.92 25.90
C LYS A 44 -18.14 -11.64 25.58
N PHE A 45 -18.10 -12.89 25.13
CA PHE A 45 -19.26 -13.68 24.75
C PHE A 45 -19.16 -15.08 25.36
N THR A 46 -20.33 -15.61 25.72
CA THR A 46 -20.51 -16.96 26.26
C THR A 46 -20.55 -17.98 25.13
N ASP A 47 -20.32 -19.25 25.45
CA ASP A 47 -20.45 -20.35 24.48
C ASP A 47 -21.90 -20.43 23.95
N GLU A 48 -22.89 -20.17 24.81
CA GLU A 48 -24.32 -20.12 24.44
C GLU A 48 -24.62 -19.05 23.38
N PHE A 49 -24.04 -17.85 23.53
CA PHE A 49 -24.17 -16.80 22.53
C PHE A 49 -23.61 -17.23 21.17
N LEU A 50 -22.46 -17.93 21.18
CA LEU A 50 -21.83 -18.38 19.95
C LEU A 50 -22.60 -19.54 19.29
N ILE A 51 -23.15 -20.46 20.10
CA ILE A 51 -24.03 -21.54 19.64
C ILE A 51 -25.26 -20.95 18.95
N ASN A 52 -25.97 -20.03 19.60
CA ASN A 52 -27.17 -19.40 19.05
C ASN A 52 -26.85 -18.60 17.79
N LEU A 53 -25.78 -17.80 17.80
CA LEU A 53 -25.37 -17.00 16.65
C LEU A 53 -25.11 -17.87 15.41
N VAL A 54 -24.52 -19.06 15.57
CA VAL A 54 -24.24 -19.98 14.47
C VAL A 54 -25.50 -20.72 14.03
N ASN A 55 -26.34 -21.17 14.97
CA ASN A 55 -27.56 -21.92 14.67
C ASN A 55 -28.63 -21.04 14.01
N GLU A 56 -28.76 -19.78 14.43
CA GLU A 56 -29.63 -18.79 13.79
C GLU A 56 -29.11 -18.35 12.42
N ASN A 57 -27.79 -18.47 12.19
CA ASN A 57 -27.14 -18.01 10.96
C ASN A 57 -26.21 -19.08 10.37
N PRO A 58 -26.72 -20.27 9.99
CA PRO A 58 -25.91 -21.39 9.53
C PRO A 58 -25.14 -21.04 8.25
N ASN A 59 -25.60 -20.01 7.54
CA ASN A 59 -25.01 -19.52 6.32
C ASN A 59 -23.94 -18.41 6.49
N MET A 60 -23.63 -17.99 7.71
CA MET A 60 -22.73 -16.88 7.95
C MET A 60 -21.25 -17.29 7.91
N SER A 61 -20.40 -16.49 7.26
CA SER A 61 -18.95 -16.74 7.23
C SER A 61 -18.27 -16.45 8.57
N MET A 62 -17.17 -17.13 8.89
CA MET A 62 -16.37 -16.92 10.10
C MET A 62 -16.00 -15.44 10.37
N ARG A 63 -15.72 -14.66 9.31
CA ARG A 63 -15.40 -13.23 9.45
C ARG A 63 -16.61 -12.40 9.87
N LYS A 64 -17.80 -12.74 9.36
CA LYS A 64 -19.05 -12.08 9.75
C LYS A 64 -19.45 -12.48 11.17
N LEU A 65 -19.36 -13.76 11.53
CA LEU A 65 -19.54 -14.22 12.91
C LEU A 65 -18.61 -13.48 13.88
N ALA A 66 -17.33 -13.33 13.52
CA ALA A 66 -16.36 -12.58 14.31
C ALA A 66 -16.71 -11.10 14.45
N LYS A 67 -17.26 -10.47 13.40
CA LYS A 67 -17.74 -9.09 13.45
C LYS A 67 -18.94 -8.95 14.39
N HIS A 68 -19.90 -9.87 14.34
CA HIS A 68 -21.06 -9.89 15.23
C HIS A 68 -20.67 -10.12 16.69
N ALA A 69 -19.70 -11.00 16.93
CA ALA A 69 -19.15 -11.27 18.26
C ALA A 69 -18.07 -10.27 18.71
N ASN A 70 -17.83 -9.21 17.93
CA ASN A 70 -16.80 -8.19 18.15
C ASN A 70 -15.43 -8.76 18.57
N THR A 71 -14.97 -9.77 17.84
CA THR A 71 -13.73 -10.49 18.13
C THR A 71 -12.99 -10.88 16.85
N SER A 72 -11.87 -11.59 16.98
CA SER A 72 -11.14 -12.12 15.83
C SER A 72 -11.74 -13.43 15.33
N TYR A 73 -11.67 -13.67 14.01
CA TYR A 73 -12.13 -14.94 13.42
C TYR A 73 -11.33 -16.15 13.95
N LYS A 74 -10.06 -15.94 14.34
CA LYS A 74 -9.23 -16.99 14.97
C LYS A 74 -9.79 -17.38 16.34
N THR A 75 -10.28 -16.40 17.10
CA THR A 75 -10.92 -16.61 18.41
C THR A 75 -12.20 -17.42 18.25
N ILE A 76 -13.07 -17.05 17.31
CA ILE A 76 -14.31 -17.80 17.02
C ILE A 76 -13.99 -19.24 16.58
N SER A 77 -13.04 -19.42 15.65
CA SER A 77 -12.67 -20.75 15.16
C SER A 77 -12.11 -21.63 16.28
N LYS A 78 -11.30 -21.08 17.17
CA LYS A 78 -10.79 -21.80 18.35
C LYS A 78 -11.93 -22.19 19.29
N ARG A 79 -12.82 -21.26 19.62
CA ARG A 79 -13.98 -21.52 20.51
C ARG A 79 -14.94 -22.55 19.96
N LEU A 80 -15.28 -22.50 18.67
CA LEU A 80 -16.14 -23.52 18.04
C LEU A 80 -15.53 -24.92 18.10
N LYS A 81 -14.20 -25.03 17.98
CA LYS A 81 -13.51 -26.32 18.17
C LYS A 81 -13.56 -26.80 19.61
N GLU A 82 -13.42 -25.91 20.58
CA GLU A 82 -13.55 -26.23 22.02
C GLU A 82 -14.98 -26.65 22.37
N ILE A 83 -16.00 -25.96 21.85
CA ILE A 83 -17.42 -26.31 22.07
C ILE A 83 -17.74 -27.70 21.52
N ASN A 84 -17.17 -28.05 20.37
CA ASN A 84 -17.40 -29.32 19.69
C ASN A 84 -16.41 -30.44 20.09
N SER A 85 -15.45 -30.21 20.99
CA SER A 85 -14.44 -31.22 21.32
C SER A 85 -14.97 -32.37 22.19
N GLY A 86 -16.17 -32.26 22.74
CA GLY A 86 -16.85 -33.33 23.48
C GLY A 86 -18.03 -33.90 22.70
N GLU A 87 -19.09 -33.10 22.58
CA GLU A 87 -20.30 -33.44 21.80
C GLU A 87 -20.53 -32.36 20.75
N GLN A 88 -21.01 -32.74 19.57
CA GLN A 88 -21.25 -31.79 18.49
C GLN A 88 -22.47 -30.90 18.82
N ARG A 89 -22.22 -29.75 19.45
CA ARG A 89 -23.27 -28.77 19.83
C ARG A 89 -23.51 -27.70 18.76
N VAL A 90 -22.56 -27.49 17.85
CA VAL A 90 -22.67 -26.52 16.75
C VAL A 90 -22.27 -27.16 15.44
N ASN A 91 -23.20 -27.22 14.48
CA ASN A 91 -22.90 -27.66 13.12
C ASN A 91 -22.46 -26.48 12.23
N TYR A 92 -21.25 -25.97 12.48
CA TYR A 92 -20.67 -24.91 11.64
C TYR A 92 -20.03 -25.50 10.38
N ILE A 93 -20.63 -25.25 9.22
CA ILE A 93 -20.06 -25.60 7.93
C ILE A 93 -18.95 -24.59 7.60
N ALA A 94 -17.70 -25.05 7.57
CA ALA A 94 -16.55 -24.19 7.28
C ALA A 94 -16.64 -23.58 5.88
N LYS A 95 -17.02 -22.30 5.84
CA LYS A 95 -16.98 -21.48 4.62
C LYS A 95 -15.58 -20.93 4.41
N ASP A 96 -14.64 -21.82 4.16
CA ASP A 96 -13.34 -21.42 3.67
C ASP A 96 -13.49 -20.76 2.29
N PHE A 97 -12.63 -19.79 2.00
CA PHE A 97 -12.42 -19.27 0.64
C PHE A 97 -11.89 -20.36 -0.34
N LYS A 98 -11.84 -21.62 0.09
CA LYS A 98 -11.60 -22.81 -0.71
C LYS A 98 -12.77 -23.78 -0.55
N ASN A 99 -13.77 -23.58 -1.41
CA ASN A 99 -14.60 -24.60 -2.03
C ASN A 99 -14.77 -25.92 -1.25
N VAL A 100 -15.86 -26.03 -0.48
CA VAL A 100 -16.64 -27.27 -0.46
C VAL A 100 -17.56 -27.25 -1.69
N THR A 101 -16.97 -27.19 -2.88
CA THR A 101 -17.64 -27.71 -4.07
C THR A 101 -17.51 -29.22 -3.99
N LYS A 102 -18.50 -29.97 -4.48
CA LYS A 102 -18.32 -31.41 -4.78
C LYS A 102 -16.92 -31.60 -5.37
N LYS A 103 -16.14 -32.55 -4.83
CA LYS A 103 -14.76 -32.80 -5.23
C LYS A 103 -14.70 -32.76 -6.76
N PHE A 104 -13.92 -31.82 -7.32
CA PHE A 104 -13.80 -31.67 -8.78
C PHE A 104 -13.02 -32.87 -9.32
N THR A 105 -13.70 -34.00 -9.44
CA THR A 105 -13.19 -35.26 -9.96
C THR A 105 -13.30 -35.28 -11.48
N ASP A 106 -12.47 -36.10 -12.10
CA ASP A 106 -12.50 -36.29 -13.54
C ASP A 106 -13.86 -36.84 -13.98
N GLU A 107 -14.46 -37.75 -13.19
CA GLU A 107 -15.80 -38.28 -13.41
C GLU A 107 -16.89 -37.20 -13.39
N TYR A 108 -16.84 -36.29 -12.41
CA TYR A 108 -17.79 -35.18 -12.32
C TYR A 108 -17.66 -34.24 -13.53
N LEU A 109 -16.43 -33.94 -13.96
CA LEU A 109 -16.16 -33.12 -15.14
C LEU A 109 -16.67 -33.81 -16.43
N ILE A 110 -16.46 -35.12 -16.58
CA ILE A 110 -16.91 -35.90 -17.73
C ILE A 110 -18.45 -35.90 -17.81
N ASN A 111 -19.13 -36.19 -16.69
CA ASN A 111 -20.59 -36.24 -16.65
C ASN A 111 -21.20 -34.88 -16.96
N LEU A 112 -20.65 -33.80 -16.40
CA LEU A 112 -21.14 -32.44 -16.63
C LEU A 112 -21.04 -32.02 -18.10
N ILE A 113 -20.00 -32.47 -18.81
CA ILE A 113 -19.83 -32.22 -20.25
C ILE A 113 -20.77 -33.09 -21.08
N LYS A 114 -20.99 -34.35 -20.68
CA LYS A 114 -21.98 -35.24 -21.34
C LYS A 114 -23.41 -34.73 -21.21
N GLU A 115 -23.77 -34.21 -20.05
CA GLU A 115 -25.08 -33.61 -19.78
C GLU A 115 -25.28 -32.27 -20.50
N ASN A 116 -24.19 -31.57 -20.86
CA ASN A 116 -24.24 -30.25 -21.48
C ASN A 116 -23.28 -30.19 -22.68
N PRO A 117 -23.56 -30.89 -23.80
CA PRO A 117 -22.63 -31.00 -24.92
C PRO A 117 -22.28 -29.65 -25.57
N GLU A 118 -23.16 -28.65 -25.43
CA GLU A 118 -22.98 -27.31 -25.98
C GLU A 118 -22.13 -26.37 -25.09
N ILE A 119 -21.76 -26.82 -23.88
CA ILE A 119 -21.10 -25.95 -22.90
C ILE A 119 -19.69 -25.57 -23.33
N ASN A 120 -19.37 -24.28 -23.26
CA ASN A 120 -18.01 -23.82 -23.50
C ASN A 120 -17.18 -23.81 -22.20
N THR A 121 -15.85 -23.71 -22.32
CA THR A 121 -14.95 -23.74 -21.15
C THR A 121 -15.21 -22.62 -20.15
N TYR A 122 -15.70 -21.46 -20.60
CA TYR A 122 -16.03 -20.34 -19.72
C TYR A 122 -17.28 -20.65 -18.89
N GLU A 123 -18.36 -21.10 -19.51
CA GLU A 123 -19.59 -21.52 -18.83
C GLU A 123 -19.32 -22.65 -17.86
N LEU A 124 -18.57 -23.66 -18.30
CA LEU A 124 -18.14 -24.77 -17.46
C LEU A 124 -17.37 -24.28 -16.23
N SER A 125 -16.46 -23.31 -16.41
CA SER A 125 -15.69 -22.70 -15.31
C SER A 125 -16.56 -21.97 -14.29
N LYS A 126 -17.67 -21.37 -14.73
CA LYS A 126 -18.65 -20.73 -13.86
C LYS A 126 -19.49 -21.76 -13.10
N LEU A 127 -19.92 -22.82 -13.78
CA LEU A 127 -20.73 -23.88 -13.17
C LEU A 127 -19.97 -24.62 -12.05
N VAL A 128 -18.72 -25.00 -12.30
CA VAL A 128 -17.93 -25.77 -11.32
C VAL A 128 -17.13 -24.88 -10.36
N ASN A 129 -17.18 -23.55 -10.55
CA ASN A 129 -16.40 -22.57 -9.81
C ASN A 129 -14.90 -22.90 -9.74
N VAL A 130 -14.32 -23.28 -10.89
CA VAL A 130 -12.90 -23.60 -11.07
C VAL A 130 -12.34 -22.76 -12.20
N ALA A 131 -11.07 -22.34 -12.11
CA ALA A 131 -10.41 -21.60 -13.19
C ALA A 131 -10.40 -22.39 -14.51
N GLN A 132 -10.64 -21.71 -15.64
CA GLN A 132 -10.62 -22.32 -16.98
C GLN A 132 -9.33 -23.09 -17.27
N ARG A 133 -8.19 -22.59 -16.78
CA ARG A 133 -6.88 -23.25 -16.94
C ARG A 133 -6.86 -24.63 -16.27
N THR A 134 -7.46 -24.78 -15.10
CA THR A 134 -7.52 -26.06 -14.37
C THR A 134 -8.39 -27.06 -15.12
N ILE A 135 -9.54 -26.62 -15.65
CA ILE A 135 -10.42 -27.43 -16.51
C ILE A 135 -9.66 -27.90 -17.75
N TYR A 136 -8.94 -26.99 -18.42
CA TYR A 136 -8.15 -27.32 -19.60
C TYR A 136 -7.07 -28.37 -19.31
N LEU A 137 -6.32 -28.21 -18.23
CA LEU A 137 -5.27 -29.16 -17.84
C LEU A 137 -5.85 -30.54 -17.52
N ARG A 138 -6.96 -30.58 -16.79
CA ARG A 138 -7.66 -31.84 -16.46
C ARG A 138 -8.21 -32.53 -17.69
N LEU A 139 -8.85 -31.80 -18.60
CA LEU A 139 -9.31 -32.38 -19.88
C LEU A 139 -8.16 -32.89 -20.73
N LYS A 140 -7.01 -32.21 -20.71
CA LYS A 140 -5.81 -32.68 -21.41
C LYS A 140 -5.30 -33.99 -20.81
N GLU A 141 -5.26 -34.10 -19.48
CA GLU A 141 -4.88 -35.34 -18.78
C GLU A 141 -5.88 -36.47 -19.08
N ILE A 142 -7.18 -36.24 -18.96
CA ILE A 142 -8.24 -37.21 -19.30
C ILE A 142 -8.15 -37.67 -20.75
N ASN A 143 -7.89 -36.76 -21.69
CA ASN A 143 -7.79 -37.09 -23.11
C ASN A 143 -6.46 -37.74 -23.49
N SER A 144 -5.46 -37.73 -22.61
CA SER A 144 -4.17 -38.37 -22.87
C SER A 144 -4.23 -39.90 -22.80
N THR A 145 -5.20 -40.44 -22.05
CA THR A 145 -5.42 -41.87 -21.88
C THR A 145 -6.54 -42.44 -22.75
N ARG A 146 -7.17 -41.62 -23.60
CA ARG A 146 -8.30 -42.01 -24.46
C ARG A 146 -7.90 -42.13 -25.94
N PRO A 147 -8.51 -43.08 -26.69
CA PRO A 147 -8.34 -43.17 -28.14
C PRO A 147 -8.86 -41.90 -28.81
N SER A 148 -8.38 -41.62 -30.03
CA SER A 148 -8.65 -40.33 -30.70
C SER A 148 -10.13 -40.06 -30.96
N GLU A 149 -10.94 -41.11 -31.08
CA GLU A 149 -12.38 -41.06 -31.37
C GLU A 149 -13.22 -40.72 -30.12
N ASP A 150 -12.72 -40.99 -28.90
CA ASP A 150 -13.44 -40.80 -27.63
C ASP A 150 -12.98 -39.58 -26.82
N LYS A 151 -12.21 -38.69 -27.45
CA LYS A 151 -11.68 -37.48 -26.80
C LYS A 151 -12.81 -36.49 -26.54
N ILE A 152 -12.84 -35.96 -25.33
CA ILE A 152 -13.80 -34.96 -24.91
C ILE A 152 -13.37 -33.61 -25.47
N VAL A 153 -14.21 -33.01 -26.31
CA VAL A 153 -13.96 -31.70 -26.93
C VAL A 153 -15.04 -30.73 -26.51
N LEU A 154 -14.64 -29.60 -25.91
CA LEU A 154 -15.56 -28.51 -25.58
C LEU A 154 -15.80 -27.61 -26.80
N LYS A 155 -17.00 -27.02 -26.88
CA LYS A 155 -17.33 -26.02 -27.90
C LYS A 155 -16.38 -24.82 -27.76
N LYS A 156 -15.72 -24.45 -28.87
CA LYS A 156 -14.82 -23.28 -28.90
C LYS A 156 -15.66 -22.01 -28.89
N ASN A 157 -15.32 -21.06 -28.02
CA ASN A 157 -15.86 -19.70 -28.09
C ASN A 157 -15.52 -19.11 -29.47
N THR A 158 -16.55 -18.75 -30.24
CA THR A 158 -16.44 -18.15 -31.58
C THR A 158 -15.93 -16.71 -31.56
N THR A 159 -15.61 -16.15 -30.39
CA THR A 159 -15.00 -14.82 -30.24
C THR A 159 -13.49 -14.83 -30.54
N ARG A 160 -13.09 -15.40 -31.67
CA ARG A 160 -11.77 -15.16 -32.23
C ARG A 160 -11.91 -14.00 -33.20
N THR A 161 -11.81 -12.78 -32.68
CA THR A 161 -11.60 -11.57 -33.49
C THR A 161 -10.53 -11.91 -34.51
N GLN A 162 -10.84 -11.82 -35.80
CA GLN A 162 -9.89 -12.07 -36.87
C GLN A 162 -8.65 -11.22 -36.55
N ARG A 163 -7.55 -11.87 -36.19
CA ARG A 163 -6.27 -11.19 -35.97
C ARG A 163 -5.96 -10.52 -37.31
N LYS A 164 -6.08 -9.19 -37.37
CA LYS A 164 -5.55 -8.39 -38.47
C LYS A 164 -4.19 -8.97 -38.85
N THR A 165 -4.06 -9.41 -40.09
CA THR A 165 -2.79 -9.88 -40.65
C THR A 165 -1.77 -8.79 -40.38
N ARG A 166 -0.79 -9.10 -39.53
CA ARG A 166 0.28 -8.15 -39.21
C ARG A 166 1.10 -7.96 -40.49
N LYS A 167 1.26 -6.72 -40.95
CA LYS A 167 2.21 -6.39 -42.00
C LYS A 167 3.58 -6.96 -41.60
N SER A 168 4.10 -7.85 -42.44
CA SER A 168 5.43 -8.44 -42.29
C SER A 168 6.41 -7.53 -43.01
N ILE A 169 7.34 -6.93 -42.28
CA ILE A 169 8.46 -6.20 -42.90
C ILE A 169 9.58 -7.20 -43.23
N THR A 170 10.31 -6.97 -44.31
CA THR A 170 11.43 -7.83 -44.72
C THR A 170 12.72 -7.43 -43.99
N ASP A 171 13.66 -8.37 -43.88
CA ASP A 171 14.96 -8.12 -43.24
C ASP A 171 15.71 -7.00 -44.00
N ASP A 172 15.68 -6.98 -45.33
CA ASP A 172 16.30 -5.95 -46.18
C ASP A 172 15.73 -4.55 -45.97
N TYR A 173 14.40 -4.45 -45.78
CA TYR A 173 13.76 -3.17 -45.52
C TYR A 173 14.22 -2.59 -44.18
N LEU A 174 14.34 -3.44 -43.14
CA LEU A 174 14.83 -3.02 -41.83
C LEU A 174 16.30 -2.59 -41.88
N ILE A 175 17.13 -3.29 -42.63
CA ILE A 175 18.55 -2.93 -42.83
C ILE A 175 18.64 -1.55 -43.51
N LYS A 176 17.87 -1.33 -44.57
CA LYS A 176 17.83 -0.07 -45.32
C LYS A 176 17.48 1.12 -44.42
N ILE A 177 16.37 1.05 -43.67
CA ILE A 177 15.94 2.16 -42.80
C ILE A 177 16.92 2.45 -41.66
N ILE A 178 17.68 1.46 -41.18
CA ILE A 178 18.70 1.66 -40.16
C ILE A 178 19.94 2.34 -40.76
N ASN A 179 20.38 1.91 -41.94
CA ASN A 179 21.52 2.51 -42.63
C ASN A 179 21.25 3.95 -43.07
N GLU A 180 20.03 4.24 -43.53
CA GLU A 180 19.59 5.60 -43.87
C GLU A 180 19.41 6.50 -42.63
N ASN A 181 19.18 5.90 -41.45
CA ASN A 181 18.87 6.64 -40.25
C ASN A 181 19.54 6.04 -38.99
N PRO A 182 20.89 6.04 -38.91
CA PRO A 182 21.62 5.42 -37.80
C PRO A 182 21.29 6.07 -36.45
N GLU A 183 20.74 7.29 -36.46
CA GLU A 183 20.31 8.05 -35.28
C GLU A 183 18.97 7.63 -34.66
N LEU A 184 18.18 6.80 -35.34
CA LEU A 184 16.86 6.44 -34.85
C LEU A 184 16.89 5.31 -33.83
N ASP A 185 16.09 5.49 -32.78
CA ASP A 185 15.77 4.41 -31.85
C ASP A 185 14.71 3.46 -32.44
N ALA A 186 14.58 2.28 -31.84
CA ALA A 186 13.63 1.25 -32.27
C ALA A 186 12.16 1.71 -32.29
N TYR A 187 11.78 2.76 -31.55
CA TYR A 187 10.40 3.28 -31.58
C TYR A 187 10.17 4.15 -32.81
N LYS A 188 11.14 4.99 -33.17
CA LYS A 188 11.08 5.77 -34.41
C LYS A 188 11.15 4.85 -35.63
N LEU A 189 12.03 3.84 -35.61
CA LEU A 189 12.07 2.80 -36.63
C LEU A 189 10.74 2.05 -36.75
N ALA A 190 10.10 1.71 -35.62
CA ALA A 190 8.79 1.07 -35.60
C ALA A 190 7.68 1.92 -36.22
N LYS A 191 7.73 3.25 -36.04
CA LYS A 191 6.79 4.18 -36.69
C LYS A 191 6.99 4.22 -38.20
N ILE A 192 8.24 4.30 -38.67
CA ILE A 192 8.57 4.31 -40.10
C ILE A 192 8.15 3.00 -40.76
N ALA A 193 8.35 1.88 -40.06
CA ALA A 193 8.04 0.55 -40.57
C ALA A 193 6.59 0.10 -40.34
N ASP A 194 5.75 0.93 -39.71
CA ASP A 194 4.35 0.60 -39.36
C ASP A 194 4.22 -0.76 -38.62
N VAL A 195 5.12 -1.01 -37.67
CA VAL A 195 5.16 -2.23 -36.86
C VAL A 195 5.33 -1.92 -35.37
N SER A 196 5.21 -2.94 -34.52
CA SER A 196 5.52 -2.76 -33.11
C SER A 196 7.03 -2.65 -32.87
N PRO A 197 7.50 -1.87 -31.88
CA PRO A 197 8.91 -1.86 -31.47
C PRO A 197 9.43 -3.26 -31.12
N SER A 198 8.57 -4.11 -30.55
CA SER A 198 8.89 -5.51 -30.27
C SER A 198 9.18 -6.32 -31.54
N SER A 199 8.55 -5.99 -32.67
CA SER A 199 8.84 -6.61 -33.97
C SER A 199 10.24 -6.21 -34.45
N ILE A 200 10.58 -4.92 -34.33
CA ILE A 200 11.93 -4.40 -34.66
C ILE A 200 13.00 -5.12 -33.84
N TYR A 201 12.85 -5.23 -32.52
CA TYR A 201 13.82 -5.94 -31.68
C TYR A 201 13.98 -7.42 -32.05
N LYS A 202 12.87 -8.11 -32.37
CA LYS A 202 12.92 -9.51 -32.79
C LYS A 202 13.64 -9.69 -34.12
N MET A 203 13.40 -8.80 -35.07
CA MET A 203 14.07 -8.85 -36.38
C MET A 203 15.55 -8.48 -36.28
N LEU A 204 15.90 -7.44 -35.52
CA LEU A 204 17.29 -7.11 -35.22
C LEU A 204 18.04 -8.29 -34.61
N TYR A 205 17.41 -8.99 -33.65
CA TYR A 205 17.97 -10.20 -33.07
C TYR A 205 18.19 -11.27 -34.16
N LYS A 206 17.18 -11.55 -34.98
CA LYS A 206 17.23 -12.54 -36.06
C LYS A 206 18.32 -12.22 -37.10
N ILE A 207 18.39 -10.97 -37.55
CA ILE A 207 19.38 -10.47 -38.51
C ILE A 207 20.78 -10.64 -37.94
N ASN A 208 21.00 -10.27 -36.67
CA ASN A 208 22.31 -10.33 -36.03
C ASN A 208 22.74 -11.75 -35.64
N THR A 209 21.80 -12.67 -35.37
CA THR A 209 22.12 -14.08 -35.13
C THR A 209 22.60 -14.83 -36.38
N GLY A 210 22.35 -14.30 -37.59
CA GLY A 210 22.78 -14.90 -38.86
C GLY A 210 24.13 -14.40 -39.39
N GLY A 211 24.86 -13.61 -38.60
CA GLY A 211 26.08 -12.90 -39.03
C GLY A 211 25.86 -11.39 -39.02
N GLN A 212 26.87 -10.64 -38.55
CA GLN A 212 26.76 -9.21 -38.26
C GLN A 212 26.53 -8.40 -39.55
N ARG A 213 25.28 -7.97 -39.79
CA ARG A 213 24.89 -7.16 -40.96
C ARG A 213 24.34 -5.78 -40.63
N VAL A 214 24.06 -5.48 -39.36
CA VAL A 214 23.59 -4.16 -38.94
C VAL A 214 24.25 -3.74 -37.64
N ASP A 215 25.05 -2.68 -37.70
CA ASP A 215 25.61 -2.04 -36.51
C ASP A 215 24.55 -1.15 -35.83
N TYR A 216 23.51 -1.79 -35.31
CA TYR A 216 22.49 -1.12 -34.51
C TYR A 216 22.93 -1.10 -33.06
N ILE A 217 23.56 0.01 -32.65
CA ILE A 217 23.80 0.28 -31.23
C ILE A 217 22.43 0.44 -30.57
N LYS A 218 22.13 -0.41 -29.58
CA LYS A 218 20.90 -0.31 -28.79
C LYS A 218 20.87 1.04 -28.08
N LYS A 219 20.28 2.04 -28.72
CA LYS A 219 19.96 3.35 -28.16
C LYS A 219 18.85 3.09 -27.14
N GLY A 220 19.26 2.74 -25.92
CA GLY A 220 18.36 2.56 -24.79
C GLY A 220 17.51 3.81 -24.65
N ARG A 221 16.31 3.68 -24.05
CA ARG A 221 15.47 4.83 -23.70
C ARG A 221 16.39 5.91 -23.15
N ARG A 222 16.58 7.00 -23.90
CA ARG A 222 17.10 8.22 -23.30
C ARG A 222 16.07 8.53 -22.23
N ASN A 223 16.41 8.18 -20.98
CA ASN A 223 15.75 8.68 -19.79
C ASN A 223 15.48 10.15 -20.08
N GLY A 224 14.21 10.55 -19.95
CA GLY A 224 13.67 11.76 -20.54
C GLY A 224 14.65 12.93 -20.47
N VAL A 225 14.70 13.68 -21.58
CA VAL A 225 15.41 14.97 -21.74
C VAL A 225 15.98 15.45 -20.40
N LYS A 226 17.32 15.40 -20.24
CA LYS A 226 18.01 15.82 -19.02
C LYS A 226 17.39 17.16 -18.57
N LYS A 227 16.63 17.15 -17.47
CA LYS A 227 15.96 18.36 -16.95
C LYS A 227 16.96 19.48 -16.61
N PHE A 228 18.22 19.11 -16.38
CA PHE A 228 19.34 20.00 -16.10
C PHE A 228 20.65 19.33 -16.59
N SER A 229 21.64 20.15 -16.95
CA SER A 229 22.97 19.71 -17.38
C SER A 229 23.80 19.20 -16.19
N ASP A 230 24.81 18.37 -16.48
CA ASP A 230 25.70 17.89 -15.41
C ASP A 230 26.51 19.06 -14.83
N GLU A 231 26.87 20.03 -15.69
CA GLU A 231 27.57 21.27 -15.33
C GLU A 231 26.78 22.12 -14.32
N LEU A 232 25.46 22.25 -14.52
CA LEU A 232 24.60 22.99 -13.58
C LEU A 232 24.61 22.32 -12.20
N LEU A 233 24.49 20.99 -12.14
CA LEU A 233 24.47 20.26 -10.87
C LEU A 233 25.84 20.28 -10.18
N ILE A 234 26.94 20.22 -10.93
CA ILE A 234 28.30 20.36 -10.41
C ILE A 234 28.47 21.74 -9.77
N ASN A 235 28.16 22.81 -10.51
CA ASN A 235 28.29 24.19 -10.01
C ASN A 235 27.40 24.40 -8.77
N LEU A 236 26.16 23.92 -8.81
CA LEU A 236 25.22 24.09 -7.71
C LEU A 236 25.74 23.45 -6.41
N VAL A 237 26.36 22.26 -6.49
CA VAL A 237 26.94 21.59 -5.31
C VAL A 237 28.22 22.27 -4.84
N ASN A 238 29.09 22.68 -5.77
CA ASN A 238 30.38 23.28 -5.42
C ASN A 238 30.24 24.71 -4.87
N GLU A 239 29.34 25.51 -5.44
CA GLU A 239 29.05 26.88 -4.98
C GLU A 239 28.26 26.91 -3.67
N ASN A 240 27.52 25.84 -3.36
CA ASN A 240 26.67 25.77 -2.19
C ASN A 240 26.92 24.47 -1.42
N PRO A 241 28.10 24.33 -0.79
CA PRO A 241 28.51 23.10 -0.12
C PRO A 241 27.63 22.76 1.07
N ASP A 242 26.71 23.64 1.49
CA ASP A 242 25.75 23.45 2.58
C ASP A 242 24.39 22.87 2.13
N LEU A 243 24.07 22.87 0.83
CA LEU A 243 22.76 22.37 0.36
C LEU A 243 22.58 20.86 0.55
N ASN A 244 21.46 20.48 1.13
CA ASN A 244 21.07 19.07 1.23
C ASN A 244 20.34 18.60 -0.05
N MET A 245 20.17 17.28 -0.19
CA MET A 245 19.53 16.67 -1.36
C MET A 245 18.12 17.20 -1.65
N ALA A 246 17.34 17.57 -0.62
CA ALA A 246 16.00 18.09 -0.81
C ALA A 246 16.02 19.52 -1.36
N GLU A 247 16.95 20.35 -0.90
CA GLU A 247 17.16 21.70 -1.42
C GLU A 247 17.68 21.67 -2.85
N LEU A 248 18.66 20.82 -3.15
CA LEU A 248 19.14 20.59 -4.52
C LEU A 248 17.99 20.16 -5.44
N ALA A 249 17.13 19.25 -4.97
CA ALA A 249 15.97 18.80 -5.73
C ALA A 249 14.94 19.92 -5.97
N LYS A 250 14.74 20.79 -4.97
CA LYS A 250 13.86 21.97 -5.08
C LYS A 250 14.37 22.98 -6.10
N ILE A 251 15.67 23.31 -6.04
CA ILE A 251 16.32 24.28 -6.95
C ILE A 251 16.27 23.79 -8.40
N THR A 252 16.52 22.50 -8.62
CA THR A 252 16.54 21.88 -9.96
C THR A 252 15.15 21.42 -10.44
N ASN A 253 14.10 21.68 -9.67
CA ASN A 253 12.73 21.24 -9.94
C ASN A 253 12.63 19.75 -10.33
N THR A 254 13.29 18.92 -9.52
CA THR A 254 13.38 17.47 -9.74
C THR A 254 13.20 16.70 -8.44
N THR A 255 13.34 15.38 -8.50
CA THR A 255 13.25 14.53 -7.30
C THR A 255 14.62 14.31 -6.67
N VAL A 256 14.63 14.11 -5.35
CA VAL A 256 15.83 13.70 -4.58
C VAL A 256 16.49 12.45 -5.18
N VAL A 257 15.68 11.49 -5.63
CA VAL A 257 16.17 10.26 -6.27
C VAL A 257 16.90 10.57 -7.57
N THR A 258 16.37 11.49 -8.37
CA THR A 258 17.01 11.95 -9.60
C THR A 258 18.35 12.62 -9.32
N ILE A 259 18.42 13.56 -8.36
CA ILE A 259 19.69 14.20 -7.97
C ILE A 259 20.72 13.17 -7.53
N LYS A 260 20.35 12.27 -6.61
CA LYS A 260 21.26 11.23 -6.11
C LYS A 260 21.78 10.34 -7.24
N SER A 261 20.90 9.90 -8.14
CA SER A 261 21.31 9.07 -9.27
C SER A 261 22.25 9.80 -10.21
N ARG A 262 22.05 11.11 -10.43
CA ARG A 262 22.88 11.91 -11.34
C ARG A 262 24.24 12.24 -10.74
N LEU A 263 24.31 12.60 -9.45
CA LEU A 263 25.60 12.77 -8.75
C LEU A 263 26.44 11.49 -8.79
N ASN A 264 25.82 10.33 -8.58
CA ASN A 264 26.52 9.06 -8.71
C ASN A 264 27.07 8.82 -10.13
N GLN A 265 26.29 9.15 -11.17
CA GLN A 265 26.76 9.05 -12.56
C GLN A 265 27.94 9.99 -12.83
N ILE A 266 27.83 11.26 -12.44
CA ILE A 266 28.87 12.27 -12.63
C ILE A 266 30.18 11.85 -11.93
N ASN A 267 30.08 11.24 -10.75
CA ASN A 267 31.24 10.74 -10.01
C ASN A 267 31.86 9.48 -10.65
N ILE A 268 31.05 8.60 -11.25
CA ILE A 268 31.54 7.46 -12.04
C ILE A 268 32.29 7.96 -13.28
N ASP A 269 31.79 9.01 -13.93
CA ASP A 269 32.37 9.61 -15.13
C ASP A 269 33.66 10.44 -14.84
N GLY A 270 34.15 10.45 -13.60
CA GLY A 270 35.40 11.10 -13.21
C GLY A 270 35.36 12.63 -13.12
N LYS A 271 34.19 13.26 -13.32
CA LYS A 271 34.01 14.72 -13.21
C LYS A 271 34.02 15.24 -11.76
N GLY A 272 33.95 14.33 -10.78
CA GLY A 272 34.22 14.59 -9.37
C GLY A 272 33.36 15.70 -8.74
N VAL A 273 32.13 15.39 -8.33
CA VAL A 273 31.34 16.27 -7.47
C VAL A 273 31.70 16.01 -6.01
N ASN A 274 32.20 17.02 -5.31
CA ASN A 274 32.50 16.93 -3.88
C ASN A 274 31.22 17.05 -3.02
N TYR A 275 30.25 16.16 -3.25
CA TYR A 275 29.04 16.12 -2.45
C TYR A 275 29.28 15.30 -1.17
N VAL A 276 29.40 15.98 -0.04
CA VAL A 276 29.40 15.33 1.27
C VAL A 276 27.96 15.03 1.67
N LYS A 277 27.67 13.75 1.95
CA LYS A 277 26.34 13.32 2.39
C LYS A 277 25.99 13.99 3.72
N LYS A 278 25.13 15.00 3.64
CA LYS A 278 24.52 15.62 4.81
C LYS A 278 23.40 14.72 5.32
N ASP A 279 23.77 13.77 6.16
CA ASP A 279 22.79 13.08 6.98
C ASP A 279 22.19 14.10 7.96
N PHE A 280 20.86 14.15 8.07
CA PHE A 280 20.15 14.96 9.08
C PHE A 280 20.61 14.68 10.52
N LYS A 281 21.44 13.66 10.74
CA LYS A 281 22.10 13.39 12.01
C LYS A 281 23.16 14.42 12.39
N HIS A 282 23.73 15.16 11.42
CA HIS A 282 24.85 16.08 11.67
C HIS A 282 24.54 17.57 11.56
N LEU A 283 23.28 17.97 11.30
CA LEU A 283 22.76 19.28 11.75
C LEU A 283 22.49 19.27 13.28
N GLY A 284 23.37 18.56 14.00
CA GLY A 284 23.47 18.55 15.44
C GLY A 284 24.10 19.84 15.94
N LYS A 285 23.43 20.98 15.72
CA LYS A 285 23.11 21.74 16.93
C LYS A 285 22.26 20.74 17.71
N LYS A 286 22.81 20.14 18.78
CA LYS A 286 22.01 19.35 19.72
C LYS A 286 20.72 20.15 19.87
N PHE A 287 19.57 19.51 19.66
CA PHE A 287 18.27 20.15 19.89
C PHE A 287 18.15 20.34 21.41
N THR A 288 18.95 21.29 21.91
CA THR A 288 19.12 21.63 23.31
C THR A 288 17.89 22.38 23.74
N ASP A 289 17.65 22.31 25.04
CA ASP A 289 16.57 23.08 25.64
C ASP A 289 16.80 24.58 25.41
N GLU A 290 18.05 25.03 25.48
CA GLU A 290 18.46 26.41 25.19
C GLU A 290 18.16 26.88 23.76
N PHE A 291 18.42 26.03 22.75
CA PHE A 291 18.05 26.34 21.37
C PHE A 291 16.53 26.48 21.21
N LEU A 292 15.77 25.58 21.82
CA LEU A 292 14.31 25.63 21.76
C LEU A 292 13.74 26.83 22.51
N ILE A 293 14.30 27.20 23.66
CA ILE A 293 13.93 28.37 24.45
C ILE A 293 14.14 29.65 23.64
N ASN A 294 15.33 29.82 23.05
CA ASN A 294 15.63 31.01 22.24
C ASN A 294 14.71 31.09 21.02
N LEU A 295 14.55 29.99 20.29
CA LEU A 295 13.68 29.95 19.11
C LEU A 295 12.23 30.36 19.43
N VAL A 296 11.75 29.97 20.61
CA VAL A 296 10.39 30.26 21.07
C VAL A 296 10.25 31.67 21.60
N ASN A 297 11.23 32.19 22.33
CA ASN A 297 11.23 33.56 22.85
C ASN A 297 11.40 34.59 21.72
N GLU A 298 12.17 34.28 20.68
CA GLU A 298 12.30 35.11 19.48
C GLU A 298 11.02 35.08 18.62
N ASN A 299 10.21 34.02 18.73
CA ASN A 299 9.05 33.80 17.88
C ASN A 299 7.82 33.30 18.68
N PRO A 300 7.32 34.07 19.66
CA PRO A 300 6.27 33.61 20.58
C PRO A 300 4.94 33.31 19.86
N GLU A 301 4.75 33.88 18.68
CA GLU A 301 3.56 33.69 17.85
C GLU A 301 3.57 32.41 17.01
N LEU A 302 4.68 31.68 16.91
CA LEU A 302 4.73 30.50 16.05
C LEU A 302 4.06 29.28 16.68
N SER A 303 3.33 28.55 15.84
CA SER A 303 2.78 27.25 16.21
C SER A 303 3.88 26.19 16.33
N THR A 304 3.59 25.09 17.04
CA THR A 304 4.52 23.95 17.14
C THR A 304 4.88 23.34 15.78
N SER A 305 4.02 23.47 14.77
CA SER A 305 4.29 23.02 13.40
C SER A 305 5.29 23.93 12.69
N GLU A 306 5.16 25.24 12.87
CA GLU A 306 6.09 26.22 12.30
C GLU A 306 7.45 26.16 13.00
N LEU A 307 7.47 26.05 14.32
CA LEU A 307 8.69 25.79 15.10
C LEU A 307 9.37 24.48 14.67
N ALA A 308 8.60 23.43 14.34
CA ALA A 308 9.14 22.17 13.84
C ALA A 308 9.81 22.34 12.47
N LYS A 309 9.21 23.14 11.57
CA LYS A 309 9.81 23.47 10.27
C LYS A 309 11.10 24.27 10.44
N LEU A 310 11.10 25.28 11.31
CA LEU A 310 12.28 26.12 11.55
C LEU A 310 13.43 25.35 12.22
N SER A 311 13.11 24.45 13.14
CA SER A 311 14.11 23.65 13.85
C SER A 311 14.55 22.39 13.10
N GLY A 312 13.91 22.06 11.96
CA GLY A 312 14.16 20.82 11.23
C GLY A 312 13.81 19.55 12.01
N THR A 313 12.91 19.64 13.00
CA THR A 313 12.49 18.51 13.84
C THR A 313 11.01 18.18 13.66
N SER A 314 10.52 17.17 14.39
CA SER A 314 9.10 16.81 14.35
C SER A 314 8.28 17.65 15.31
N GLN A 315 7.02 17.93 14.95
CA GLN A 315 6.07 18.65 15.82
C GLN A 315 5.90 17.95 17.19
N SER A 316 5.92 16.62 17.21
CA SER A 316 5.85 15.84 18.45
C SER A 316 7.11 16.01 19.31
N THR A 317 8.29 16.13 18.68
CA THR A 317 9.55 16.46 19.37
C THR A 317 9.48 17.84 20.03
N ILE A 318 9.03 18.88 19.29
CA ILE A 318 8.82 20.23 19.82
C ILE A 318 7.86 20.18 21.02
N SER A 319 6.69 19.57 20.85
CA SER A 319 5.66 19.53 21.88
C SER A 319 6.13 18.82 23.15
N ARG A 320 6.84 17.68 22.99
CA ARG A 320 7.40 16.94 24.11
C ARG A 320 8.45 17.75 24.85
N ARG A 321 9.39 18.38 24.13
CA ARG A 321 10.51 19.12 24.72
C ARG A 321 10.04 20.41 25.40
N LEU A 322 9.12 21.17 24.81
CA LEU A 322 8.48 22.31 25.47
C LEU A 322 7.79 21.92 26.79
N LYS A 323 7.14 20.75 26.82
CA LYS A 323 6.53 20.23 28.04
C LYS A 323 7.58 19.86 29.09
N GLU A 324 8.67 19.20 28.68
CA GLU A 324 9.79 18.84 29.56
C GLU A 324 10.47 20.10 30.15
N ILE A 325 10.78 21.11 29.33
CA ILE A 325 11.39 22.37 29.78
C ILE A 325 10.48 23.08 30.79
N ARG A 326 9.17 23.15 30.50
CA ARG A 326 8.20 23.76 31.42
C ARG A 326 8.09 23.02 32.75
N CYS A 327 8.36 21.72 32.77
CA CYS A 327 8.32 20.91 33.99
C CYS A 327 9.64 20.92 34.78
N ASN A 328 10.78 21.17 34.12
CA ASN A 328 12.10 20.93 34.69
C ASN A 328 12.96 22.19 34.95
N THR A 329 12.54 23.37 34.48
CA THR A 329 13.34 24.60 34.60
C THR A 329 12.49 25.79 35.05
N ASP A 330 13.01 26.59 35.99
CA ASP A 330 12.45 27.89 36.42
C ASP A 330 12.59 29.00 35.35
N GLN A 331 13.03 28.65 34.13
CA GLN A 331 13.20 29.58 33.03
C GLN A 331 11.83 30.01 32.47
N SER A 332 11.62 31.33 32.36
CA SER A 332 10.39 31.90 31.80
C SER A 332 10.32 31.65 30.30
N LEU A 333 9.64 30.58 29.89
CA LEU A 333 9.21 30.41 28.50
C LEU A 333 8.07 31.40 28.23
N ASN A 334 8.29 32.39 27.37
CA ASN A 334 7.23 33.24 26.82
C ASN A 334 6.45 32.52 25.71
N TYR A 335 6.22 31.21 25.90
CA TYR A 335 5.43 30.42 24.97
C TYR A 335 3.96 30.44 25.38
N ILE A 336 3.17 31.23 24.66
CA ILE A 336 1.73 31.05 24.70
C ILE A 336 1.45 29.73 24.01
N THR A 337 1.16 28.69 24.80
CA THR A 337 0.62 27.45 24.23
C THR A 337 -0.65 27.83 23.49
N LYS A 338 -0.54 27.96 22.17
CA LYS A 338 -1.67 27.88 21.25
C LYS A 338 -2.17 26.46 21.40
N LYS A 339 -2.93 26.22 22.48
CA LYS A 339 -3.81 25.06 22.56
C LYS A 339 -4.48 25.10 21.20
N PHE A 340 -4.43 23.99 20.47
CA PHE A 340 -5.54 23.69 19.61
C PHE A 340 -6.74 23.67 20.57
N ASN A 341 -7.30 24.86 20.83
CA ASN A 341 -8.63 25.00 21.33
C ASN A 341 -9.39 24.08 20.41
N ASN A 342 -9.91 23.00 20.99
CA ASN A 342 -10.85 22.09 20.36
C ASN A 342 -11.58 22.91 19.31
N ARG A 343 -11.35 22.58 18.02
CA ARG A 343 -11.94 23.25 16.85
C ARG A 343 -13.23 23.87 17.33
N LYS A 344 -13.37 25.22 17.35
CA LYS A 344 -14.60 25.89 17.81
C LYS A 344 -15.74 25.03 17.29
N LYS A 345 -16.38 24.27 18.18
CA LYS A 345 -17.46 23.37 17.77
C LYS A 345 -18.49 24.37 17.28
N PHE A 346 -18.73 24.41 15.97
CA PHE A 346 -19.88 25.14 15.47
C PHE A 346 -21.10 24.58 16.21
N THR A 347 -21.95 25.48 16.69
CA THR A 347 -23.18 25.10 17.37
C THR A 347 -24.13 24.45 16.37
N ASP A 348 -25.11 23.71 16.88
CA ASP A 348 -26.14 23.14 16.01
C ASP A 348 -26.92 24.25 15.32
N GLU A 349 -27.16 25.37 15.99
CA GLU A 349 -27.80 26.57 15.44
C GLU A 349 -27.01 27.17 14.27
N PHE A 350 -25.67 27.24 14.37
CA PHE A 350 -24.83 27.72 13.27
C PHE A 350 -24.96 26.82 12.04
N LEU A 351 -24.94 25.51 12.23
CA LEU A 351 -25.10 24.54 11.15
C LEU A 351 -26.48 24.61 10.50
N ILE A 352 -27.53 24.72 11.32
CA ILE A 352 -28.91 24.84 10.85
C ILE A 352 -29.05 26.09 9.98
N ASN A 353 -28.59 27.25 10.46
CA ASN A 353 -28.65 28.50 9.70
C ASN A 353 -27.81 28.42 8.43
N LEU A 354 -26.58 27.89 8.51
CA LEU A 354 -25.69 27.76 7.36
C LEU A 354 -26.33 26.95 6.22
N VAL A 355 -27.03 25.85 6.54
CA VAL A 355 -27.71 25.03 5.53
C VAL A 355 -28.99 25.70 5.02
N ASN A 356 -29.79 26.30 5.91
CA ASN A 356 -31.05 26.95 5.52
C ASN A 356 -30.84 28.22 4.67
N GLU A 357 -29.79 28.99 4.96
CA GLU A 357 -29.43 30.19 4.18
C GLU A 357 -28.76 29.83 2.84
N ASN A 358 -28.24 28.62 2.70
CA ASN A 358 -27.50 28.19 1.51
C ASN A 358 -27.96 26.81 1.01
N PRO A 359 -29.24 26.65 0.62
CA PRO A 359 -29.79 25.35 0.22
C PRO A 359 -29.12 24.76 -1.02
N ASP A 360 -28.41 25.59 -1.80
CA ASP A 360 -27.75 25.21 -3.05
C ASP A 360 -26.33 24.64 -2.89
N LEU A 361 -25.70 24.84 -1.74
CA LEU A 361 -24.32 24.40 -1.52
C LEU A 361 -24.22 22.90 -1.29
N ASN A 362 -23.14 22.31 -1.82
CA ASN A 362 -22.80 20.92 -1.54
C ASN A 362 -22.01 20.79 -0.22
N MET A 363 -21.83 19.54 0.25
CA MET A 363 -21.19 19.24 1.54
C MET A 363 -19.74 19.74 1.65
N ALA A 364 -19.03 19.84 0.51
CA ALA A 364 -17.66 20.33 0.49
C ALA A 364 -17.60 21.85 0.67
N GLU A 365 -18.54 22.57 0.05
CA GLU A 365 -18.68 24.02 0.18
C GLU A 365 -19.14 24.41 1.58
N LEU A 366 -20.14 23.72 2.14
CA LEU A 366 -20.58 23.90 3.53
C LEU A 366 -19.43 23.64 4.51
N ALA A 367 -18.63 22.60 4.27
CA ALA A 367 -17.47 22.30 5.09
C ALA A 367 -16.40 23.39 5.02
N LYS A 368 -16.20 24.00 3.85
CA LYS A 368 -15.29 25.13 3.67
C LYS A 368 -15.75 26.36 4.45
N LEU A 369 -17.05 26.69 4.39
CA LEU A 369 -17.64 27.80 5.14
C LEU A 369 -17.58 27.58 6.66
N ALA A 370 -17.79 26.34 7.11
CA ALA A 370 -17.72 25.97 8.52
C ALA A 370 -16.29 25.66 9.02
N ASN A 371 -15.27 25.82 8.16
CA ASN A 371 -13.87 25.46 8.43
C ASN A 371 -13.72 24.05 9.05
N SER A 372 -14.38 23.08 8.42
CA SER A 372 -14.53 21.70 8.91
C SER A 372 -14.33 20.68 7.78
N SER A 373 -14.47 19.39 8.08
CA SER A 373 -14.49 18.34 7.04
C SER A 373 -15.93 18.04 6.61
N PRO A 374 -16.17 17.66 5.33
CA PRO A 374 -17.49 17.27 4.84
C PRO A 374 -18.13 16.16 5.67
N SER A 375 -17.31 15.17 6.08
CA SER A 375 -17.73 14.08 6.97
C SER A 375 -18.16 14.55 8.36
N THR A 376 -17.56 15.62 8.88
CA THR A 376 -17.94 16.18 10.19
C THR A 376 -19.27 16.92 10.08
N ILE A 377 -19.50 17.67 8.99
CA ILE A 377 -20.78 18.36 8.73
C ILE A 377 -21.90 17.34 8.56
N SER A 378 -21.72 16.35 7.68
CA SER A 378 -22.72 15.29 7.44
C SER A 378 -23.12 14.59 8.73
N ARG A 379 -22.15 14.10 9.51
CA ARG A 379 -22.43 13.42 10.77
C ARG A 379 -23.20 14.31 11.75
N ARG A 380 -22.87 15.60 11.81
CA ARG A 380 -23.55 16.55 12.71
C ARG A 380 -24.97 16.86 12.27
N LEU A 381 -25.24 16.95 10.97
CA LEU A 381 -26.60 17.07 10.44
C LEU A 381 -27.44 15.83 10.76
N ASP A 382 -26.87 14.63 10.65
CA ASP A 382 -27.52 13.38 11.05
C ASP A 382 -27.84 13.36 12.56
N GLU A 383 -26.89 13.81 13.40
CA GLU A 383 -27.08 13.96 14.85
C GLU A 383 -28.21 14.97 15.16
N ILE A 384 -28.25 16.12 14.48
CA ILE A 384 -29.28 17.15 14.68
C ILE A 384 -30.68 16.62 14.32
N ASN A 385 -30.79 15.86 13.23
CA ASN A 385 -32.05 15.30 12.76
C ASN A 385 -32.49 14.04 13.52
N SER A 386 -31.62 13.47 14.36
CA SER A 386 -31.94 12.26 15.14
C SER A 386 -33.07 12.45 16.15
N ASN A 387 -33.31 13.70 16.59
CA ASN A 387 -34.39 14.07 17.53
C ASN A 387 -35.59 14.73 16.83
N GLY A 388 -35.73 14.53 15.51
CA GLY A 388 -36.75 15.16 14.67
C GLY A 388 -36.13 15.99 13.56
N GLU A 389 -36.84 16.11 12.43
CA GLU A 389 -36.33 16.82 11.25
C GLU A 389 -36.22 18.33 11.53
N ARG A 390 -34.98 18.83 11.64
CA ARG A 390 -34.68 20.26 11.87
C ARG A 390 -33.95 20.91 10.69
N VAL A 391 -33.29 20.11 9.85
CA VAL A 391 -32.60 20.57 8.64
C VAL A 391 -32.92 19.67 7.46
N LYS A 392 -33.43 20.26 6.38
CA LYS A 392 -33.68 19.56 5.11
C LYS A 392 -32.50 19.77 4.17
N TYR A 393 -31.54 18.83 4.20
CA TYR A 393 -30.43 18.81 3.25
C TYR A 393 -30.60 17.67 2.25
N SER A 394 -30.77 18.00 0.97
CA SER A 394 -30.73 17.03 -0.13
C SER A 394 -29.28 16.79 -0.53
N TYR A 395 -28.82 15.54 -0.53
CA TYR A 395 -27.46 15.21 -0.95
C TYR A 395 -27.23 15.57 -2.43
N LYS A 396 -26.35 16.55 -2.67
CA LYS A 396 -25.91 16.99 -3.99
C LYS A 396 -24.51 16.45 -4.26
N ILE A 397 -24.29 15.88 -5.45
CA ILE A 397 -23.04 15.25 -5.89
C ILE A 397 -22.09 16.31 -6.45
#